data_AF-A0A9X3XD87-F1
#
_entry.id   AF-A0A9X3XD87-F1
#
_cell.length_a   1.000
_cell.length_b   1.000
_cell.length_c   1.000
_cell.angle_alpha   90.00
_cell.angle_beta   90.00
_cell.angle_gamma   90.00
#
_symmetry.space_group_name_H-M   'P 1'
#
loop_
_entity.id
_entity.type
_entity.pdbx_description
1 polymer ?
#
loop_
_entity_poly.entity_id
_entity_poly.type
_entity_poly.pdbx_seq_one_letter_code
_entity_poly.pdbx_strand_id
1 'polypeptide(L)'
;MQSPMRNTPVSKCLDLASHSVCMFGKFSSHPAFVALEEKMSAGAAELAAAQAEYEKAVKAILPRRVDIKYENYLSDRRIRLSQQKIEIADSKRNGRIASLVFPEGSAPITRLVGPSQVEAMINLEGRLAAAQSLWSEAEAEKVEISAFRQRYQAALENRQNAVQKARDLRAARNAAKDKFLTMYAEVMARVQAELPRDKVTQELFFDEVRTRSALAIADTDEGDEASSETTEGQAQGA
;
A
#
# COMPACT_ATOMS: atom_id res chain seq x y z
N MET A 1 19.54 -16.37 27.65
CA MET A 1 18.82 -15.18 27.15
C MET A 1 18.94 -15.09 25.64
N GLN A 2 17.83 -15.18 24.90
CA GLN A 2 17.82 -14.96 23.45
C GLN A 2 17.46 -13.51 23.15
N SER A 3 18.27 -12.83 22.32
CA SER A 3 17.94 -11.49 21.84
C SER A 3 16.95 -11.58 20.67
N PRO A 4 15.97 -10.66 20.57
CA PRO A 4 15.23 -10.51 19.33
C PRO A 4 16.18 -10.22 18.17
N MET A 5 15.83 -10.71 16.98
CA MET A 5 16.60 -10.57 15.75
C MET A 5 15.82 -9.73 14.73
N ARG A 6 16.47 -9.37 13.62
CA ARG A 6 15.85 -8.63 12.52
C ARG A 6 14.59 -9.30 11.96
N ASN A 7 14.51 -10.63 12.04
CA ASN A 7 13.36 -11.41 11.57
C ASN A 7 12.25 -11.57 12.62
N THR A 8 12.48 -11.19 13.88
CA THR A 8 11.46 -11.24 14.94
C THR A 8 10.31 -10.27 14.60
N PRO A 9 9.04 -10.70 14.55
CA PRO A 9 7.93 -9.78 14.26
C PRO A 9 7.88 -8.58 15.21
N VAL A 10 7.44 -7.41 14.71
CA VAL A 10 7.35 -6.19 15.53
C VAL A 10 6.45 -6.39 16.74
N SER A 11 5.32 -7.08 16.59
CA SER A 11 4.44 -7.46 17.70
C SER A 11 5.19 -8.19 18.81
N LYS A 12 5.98 -9.21 18.47
CA LYS A 12 6.76 -9.96 19.47
C LYS A 12 7.86 -9.09 20.10
N CYS A 13 8.48 -8.17 19.37
CA CYS A 13 9.41 -7.21 19.97
C CYS A 13 8.73 -6.34 21.04
N LEU A 14 7.49 -5.89 20.79
CA LEU A 14 6.70 -5.12 21.75
C LEU A 14 6.27 -5.95 22.97
N ASP A 15 5.93 -7.23 22.77
CA ASP A 15 5.62 -8.15 23.87
C ASP A 15 6.84 -8.36 24.79
N LEU A 16 8.02 -8.58 24.19
CA LEU A 16 9.28 -8.74 24.93
C LEU A 16 9.65 -7.47 25.71
N ALA A 17 9.44 -6.29 25.11
CA ALA A 17 9.63 -5.02 25.80
C ALA A 17 8.67 -4.87 26.98
N SER A 18 7.39 -5.20 26.78
CA SER A 18 6.36 -5.11 27.82
C SER A 18 6.67 -6.03 29.00
N HIS A 19 7.14 -7.25 28.72
CA HIS A 19 7.64 -8.15 29.75
C HIS A 19 8.82 -7.54 30.52
N SER A 20 9.83 -7.05 29.79
CA SER A 20 11.03 -6.46 30.40
C SER A 20 10.69 -5.26 31.29
N VAL A 21 9.82 -4.36 30.82
CA VAL A 21 9.32 -3.20 31.57
C VAL A 21 8.59 -3.65 32.85
N CYS A 22 7.67 -4.60 32.74
CA CYS A 22 6.95 -5.15 33.90
C CYS A 22 7.92 -5.72 34.94
N MET A 23 8.97 -6.40 34.48
CA MET A 23 9.99 -6.98 35.33
C MET A 23 10.87 -5.91 36.00
N PHE A 24 11.32 -4.89 35.26
CA PHE A 24 12.06 -3.77 35.86
C PHE A 24 11.25 -3.06 36.94
N GLY A 25 9.94 -2.88 36.74
CA GLY A 25 9.05 -2.29 37.74
C GLY A 25 8.95 -3.07 39.05
N LYS A 26 9.27 -4.39 39.05
CA LYS A 26 9.38 -5.19 40.30
C LYS A 26 10.62 -4.85 41.12
N PHE A 27 11.62 -4.23 40.51
CA PHE A 27 12.88 -3.85 41.15
C PHE A 27 13.04 -2.33 41.22
N SER A 28 11.95 -1.60 41.46
CA SER A 28 11.91 -0.13 41.51
C SER A 28 12.82 0.50 42.59
N SER A 29 13.28 -0.29 43.57
CA SER A 29 14.29 0.13 44.55
C SER A 29 15.70 0.27 43.97
N HIS A 30 15.98 -0.33 42.80
CA HIS A 30 17.28 -0.28 42.16
C HIS A 30 17.32 0.83 41.09
N PRO A 31 18.05 1.94 41.31
CA PRO A 31 17.99 3.11 40.43
C PRO A 31 18.43 2.81 38.99
N ALA A 32 19.38 1.89 38.80
CA ALA A 32 19.79 1.49 37.46
C ALA A 32 18.66 0.80 36.67
N PHE A 33 17.78 0.05 37.35
CA PHE A 33 16.68 -0.66 36.68
C PHE A 33 15.53 0.27 36.33
N VAL A 34 15.29 1.31 37.13
CA VAL A 34 14.34 2.38 36.78
C VAL A 34 14.77 3.07 35.47
N ALA A 35 16.05 3.41 35.33
CA ALA A 35 16.57 4.01 34.09
C ALA A 35 16.46 3.07 32.88
N LEU A 36 16.65 1.75 33.07
CA LEU A 36 16.48 0.75 32.00
C LEU A 36 15.00 0.56 31.64
N GLU A 37 14.10 0.63 32.61
CA GLU A 37 12.64 0.61 32.40
C GLU A 37 12.21 1.76 31.49
N GLU A 38 12.62 2.98 31.83
CA GLU A 38 12.32 4.18 31.04
C GLU A 38 12.87 4.07 29.62
N LYS A 39 14.12 3.61 29.47
CA LYS A 39 14.76 3.41 28.16
C LYS A 39 14.02 2.37 27.31
N MET A 40 13.66 1.23 27.90
CA MET A 40 12.93 0.15 27.22
C MET A 40 11.53 0.62 26.81
N SER A 41 10.82 1.29 27.73
CA SER A 41 9.48 1.85 27.49
C SER A 41 9.49 2.89 26.36
N ALA A 42 10.46 3.82 26.37
CA ALA A 42 10.60 4.83 25.33
C ALA A 42 10.87 4.20 23.94
N GLY A 43 11.79 3.25 23.85
CA GLY A 43 12.07 2.58 22.58
C GLY A 43 10.91 1.70 22.08
N ALA A 44 10.18 1.05 22.99
CA ALA A 44 8.97 0.32 22.64
C ALA A 44 7.87 1.26 22.11
N ALA A 45 7.69 2.43 22.73
CA ALA A 45 6.74 3.44 22.29
C ALA A 45 7.09 4.00 20.89
N GLU A 46 8.36 4.30 20.61
CA GLU A 46 8.82 4.73 19.27
C GLU A 46 8.51 3.66 18.20
N LEU A 47 8.84 2.39 18.49
CA LEU A 47 8.56 1.28 17.57
C LEU A 47 7.05 1.06 17.35
N ALA A 48 6.25 1.12 18.42
CA ALA A 48 4.80 0.97 18.35
C ALA A 48 4.16 2.09 17.53
N ALA A 49 4.58 3.34 17.73
CA ALA A 49 4.11 4.48 16.94
C ALA A 49 4.42 4.31 15.45
N ALA A 50 5.66 3.94 15.11
CA ALA A 50 6.06 3.71 13.71
C ALA A 50 5.28 2.56 13.05
N GLN A 51 4.99 1.48 13.80
CA GLN A 51 4.17 0.37 13.32
C GLN A 51 2.72 0.83 13.07
N ALA A 52 2.12 1.58 14.00
CA ALA A 52 0.75 2.07 13.87
C ALA A 52 0.58 3.02 12.67
N GLU A 53 1.55 3.89 12.42
CA GLU A 53 1.55 4.78 11.24
C GLU A 53 1.64 4.00 9.92
N TYR A 54 2.51 2.98 9.88
CA TYR A 54 2.62 2.09 8.73
C TYR A 54 1.30 1.37 8.44
N GLU A 55 0.68 0.76 9.45
CA GLU A 55 -0.61 0.08 9.30
C GLU A 55 -1.72 1.01 8.83
N LYS A 56 -1.78 2.23 9.40
CA LYS A 56 -2.72 3.28 8.98
C LYS A 56 -2.51 3.62 7.50
N ALA A 57 -1.28 3.75 7.05
CA ALA A 57 -0.97 4.06 5.65
C ALA A 57 -1.35 2.93 4.70
N VAL A 58 -1.13 1.67 5.08
CA VAL A 58 -1.57 0.50 4.29
C VAL A 58 -3.09 0.49 4.14
N LYS A 59 -3.83 0.70 5.24
CA LYS A 59 -5.31 0.78 5.20
C LYS A 59 -5.81 1.94 4.33
N ALA A 60 -5.08 3.06 4.30
CA ALA A 60 -5.43 4.22 3.48
C ALA A 60 -5.30 3.99 1.96
N ILE A 61 -4.66 2.91 1.49
CA ILE A 61 -4.60 2.56 0.07
C ILE A 61 -5.97 2.07 -0.44
N LEU A 62 -6.76 1.40 0.40
CA LEU A 62 -8.03 0.78 -0.01
C LEU A 62 -9.04 1.78 -0.56
N PRO A 63 -9.36 2.91 0.12
CA PRO A 63 -10.23 3.94 -0.45
C PRO A 63 -9.74 4.44 -1.82
N ARG A 64 -8.42 4.59 -2.02
CA ARG A 64 -7.85 5.04 -3.30
C ARG A 64 -8.05 4.06 -4.44
N ARG A 65 -8.12 2.75 -4.15
CA ARG A 65 -8.49 1.74 -5.16
C ARG A 65 -9.95 1.89 -5.58
N VAL A 66 -10.83 2.22 -4.63
CA VAL A 66 -12.25 2.47 -4.90
C VAL A 66 -12.42 3.72 -5.74
N ASP A 67 -11.72 4.81 -5.38
CA ASP A 67 -11.74 6.07 -6.13
C ASP A 67 -11.38 5.84 -7.62
N ILE A 68 -10.30 5.11 -7.91
CA ILE A 68 -9.91 4.77 -9.29
C ILE A 68 -11.00 3.98 -10.01
N LYS A 69 -11.58 2.96 -9.35
CA LYS A 69 -12.63 2.14 -9.98
C LYS A 69 -13.87 2.97 -10.29
N TYR A 70 -14.22 3.89 -9.40
CA TYR A 70 -15.37 4.77 -9.57
C TYR A 70 -15.15 5.80 -10.68
N GLU A 71 -14.00 6.49 -10.68
CA GLU A 71 -13.67 7.46 -11.72
C GLU A 71 -13.51 6.81 -13.09
N ASN A 72 -12.98 5.58 -13.17
CA ASN A 72 -12.96 4.79 -14.41
C ASN A 72 -14.38 4.50 -14.93
N TYR A 73 -15.28 4.07 -14.04
CA TYR A 73 -16.67 3.82 -14.42
C TYR A 73 -17.35 5.09 -14.96
N LEU A 74 -17.11 6.24 -14.30
CA LEU A 74 -17.66 7.52 -14.72
C LEU A 74 -17.09 8.01 -16.05
N SER A 75 -15.78 7.92 -16.26
CA SER A 75 -15.15 8.27 -17.54
C SER A 75 -15.69 7.41 -18.68
N ASP A 76 -15.76 6.09 -18.50
CA ASP A 76 -16.29 5.16 -19.51
C ASP A 76 -17.75 5.43 -19.85
N ARG A 77 -18.56 5.77 -18.84
CA ARG A 77 -19.96 6.15 -19.05
C ARG A 77 -20.02 7.45 -19.84
N ARG A 78 -19.20 8.45 -19.50
CA ARG A 78 -19.21 9.73 -20.22
C ARG A 78 -18.77 9.58 -21.67
N ILE A 79 -17.73 8.82 -21.95
CA ILE A 79 -17.22 8.56 -23.31
C ILE A 79 -18.32 7.93 -24.19
N ARG A 80 -19.05 6.93 -23.66
CA ARG A 80 -20.17 6.31 -24.38
C ARG A 80 -21.31 7.30 -24.65
N LEU A 81 -21.65 8.14 -23.67
CA LEU A 81 -22.66 9.19 -23.85
C LEU A 81 -22.23 10.25 -24.88
N SER A 82 -20.95 10.63 -24.90
CA SER A 82 -20.42 11.54 -25.92
C SER A 82 -20.52 10.94 -27.32
N GLN A 83 -20.16 9.66 -27.50
CA GLN A 83 -20.36 8.98 -28.79
C GLN A 83 -21.84 8.99 -29.20
N GLN A 84 -22.76 8.66 -28.28
CA GLN A 84 -24.20 8.67 -28.57
C GLN A 84 -24.70 10.06 -28.98
N LYS A 85 -24.27 11.12 -28.30
CA LYS A 85 -24.63 12.50 -28.67
C LYS A 85 -24.15 12.88 -30.06
N ILE A 86 -22.94 12.47 -30.43
CA ILE A 86 -22.40 12.71 -31.77
C ILE A 86 -23.20 11.96 -32.84
N GLU A 87 -23.52 10.69 -32.59
CA GLU A 87 -24.34 9.89 -33.53
C GLU A 87 -25.75 10.47 -33.70
N ILE A 88 -26.32 11.06 -32.66
CA ILE A 88 -27.59 11.82 -32.74
C ILE A 88 -27.43 13.06 -33.62
N ALA A 89 -26.36 13.83 -33.45
CA ALA A 89 -26.07 15.00 -34.27
C ALA A 89 -25.88 14.63 -35.77
N ASP A 90 -25.28 13.47 -36.04
CA ASP A 90 -25.13 12.92 -37.39
C ASP A 90 -26.42 12.30 -37.96
N SER A 91 -27.48 12.14 -37.16
CA SER A 91 -28.73 11.41 -37.49
C SER A 91 -28.55 9.94 -37.89
N LYS A 92 -27.34 9.37 -37.71
CA LYS A 92 -27.03 7.97 -38.01
C LYS A 92 -25.79 7.51 -37.24
N ARG A 93 -25.70 6.20 -37.00
CA ARG A 93 -24.51 5.56 -36.44
C ARG A 93 -23.33 5.70 -37.42
N ASN A 94 -22.14 5.99 -36.89
CA ASN A 94 -20.93 6.20 -37.68
C ASN A 94 -21.12 7.26 -38.79
N GLY A 95 -21.80 8.36 -38.47
CA GLY A 95 -21.87 9.51 -39.36
C GLY A 95 -20.53 10.25 -39.48
N ARG A 96 -20.55 11.40 -40.16
CA ARG A 96 -19.32 12.11 -40.53
C ARG A 96 -18.57 12.60 -39.28
N ILE A 97 -19.29 13.13 -38.29
CA ILE A 97 -18.70 13.64 -37.05
C ILE A 97 -18.27 12.44 -36.18
N ALA A 98 -19.10 11.40 -36.10
CA ALA A 98 -18.82 10.19 -35.33
C ALA A 98 -17.57 9.47 -35.83
N SER A 99 -17.38 9.32 -37.14
CA SER A 99 -16.17 8.70 -37.71
C SER A 99 -14.92 9.56 -37.54
N LEU A 100 -15.06 10.88 -37.43
CA LEU A 100 -13.94 11.79 -37.13
C LEU A 100 -13.51 11.66 -35.66
N VAL A 101 -14.46 11.66 -34.73
CA VAL A 101 -14.19 11.68 -33.29
C VAL A 101 -13.95 10.27 -32.73
N PHE A 102 -14.70 9.28 -33.21
CA PHE A 102 -14.68 7.88 -32.80
C PHE A 102 -14.55 6.94 -34.02
N PRO A 103 -13.39 6.92 -34.72
CA PRO A 103 -13.20 6.14 -35.94
C PRO A 103 -13.46 4.64 -35.75
N GLU A 104 -13.13 4.12 -34.57
CA GLU A 104 -13.33 2.71 -34.18
C GLU A 104 -14.40 2.55 -33.07
N GLY A 105 -15.24 3.57 -32.88
CA GLY A 105 -16.14 3.67 -31.74
C GLY A 105 -15.43 3.99 -30.42
N SER A 106 -16.17 3.92 -29.31
CA SER A 106 -15.65 4.19 -27.95
C SER A 106 -14.89 3.02 -27.31
N ALA A 107 -15.11 1.79 -27.78
CA ALA A 107 -14.58 0.58 -27.16
C ALA A 107 -13.04 0.55 -27.01
N PRO A 108 -12.23 1.03 -27.99
CA PRO A 108 -10.78 1.10 -27.83
C PRO A 108 -10.31 2.02 -26.71
N ILE A 109 -11.15 2.98 -26.28
CA ILE A 109 -10.85 3.88 -25.16
C ILE A 109 -11.33 3.25 -23.86
N THR A 110 -12.58 2.76 -23.81
CA THR A 110 -13.20 2.27 -22.56
C THR A 110 -12.73 0.88 -22.13
N ARG A 111 -11.96 0.18 -22.95
CA ARG A 111 -11.29 -1.08 -22.56
C ARG A 111 -9.94 -0.85 -21.89
N LEU A 112 -9.35 0.33 -22.07
CA LEU A 112 -8.09 0.70 -21.44
C LEU A 112 -8.33 1.01 -19.96
N VAL A 113 -7.27 0.90 -19.17
CA VAL A 113 -7.28 1.20 -17.74
C VAL A 113 -5.98 1.92 -17.36
N GLY A 114 -6.06 2.81 -16.39
CA GLY A 114 -4.90 3.51 -15.85
C GLY A 114 -4.34 4.55 -16.84
N PRO A 115 -3.01 4.71 -16.92
CA PRO A 115 -2.37 5.75 -17.73
C PRO A 115 -2.74 5.70 -19.22
N SER A 116 -2.90 4.51 -19.80
CA SER A 116 -3.24 4.36 -21.23
C SER A 116 -4.62 4.90 -21.57
N GLN A 117 -5.59 4.78 -20.68
CA GLN A 117 -6.91 5.39 -20.86
C GLN A 117 -6.85 6.91 -20.76
N VAL A 118 -6.02 7.46 -19.86
CA VAL A 118 -5.78 8.91 -19.76
C VAL A 118 -5.23 9.45 -21.08
N GLU A 119 -4.23 8.79 -21.66
CA GLU A 119 -3.68 9.16 -22.98
C GLU A 119 -4.74 9.08 -24.09
N ALA A 120 -5.54 8.02 -24.10
CA ALA A 120 -6.62 7.87 -25.06
C ALA A 120 -7.72 8.97 -24.91
N MET A 121 -7.99 9.43 -23.69
CA MET A 121 -8.88 10.57 -23.44
C MET A 121 -8.27 11.90 -23.92
N ILE A 122 -6.96 12.12 -23.77
CA ILE A 122 -6.28 13.29 -24.35
C ILE A 122 -6.42 13.28 -25.88
N ASN A 123 -6.22 12.13 -26.52
CA ASN A 123 -6.42 11.98 -27.96
C ASN A 123 -7.89 12.21 -28.36
N LEU A 124 -8.85 11.83 -27.52
CA LEU A 124 -10.27 12.15 -27.73
C LEU A 124 -10.53 13.67 -27.63
N GLU A 125 -9.94 14.36 -26.67
CA GLU A 125 -10.02 15.82 -26.55
C GLU A 125 -9.49 16.53 -27.81
N GLY A 126 -8.36 16.04 -28.37
CA GLY A 126 -7.81 16.54 -29.63
C GLY A 126 -8.75 16.34 -30.82
N ARG A 127 -9.40 15.16 -30.92
CA ARG A 127 -10.40 14.87 -31.97
C ARG A 127 -11.67 15.73 -31.82
N LEU A 128 -12.13 15.97 -30.60
CA LEU A 128 -13.26 16.87 -30.34
C LEU A 128 -12.92 18.31 -30.72
N ALA A 129 -11.70 18.77 -30.44
CA ALA A 129 -11.24 20.10 -30.88
C ALA A 129 -11.27 20.23 -32.42
N ALA A 130 -10.82 19.20 -33.14
CA ALA A 130 -10.86 19.19 -34.61
C ALA A 130 -12.30 19.19 -35.17
N ALA A 131 -13.27 18.68 -34.41
CA ALA A 131 -14.67 18.59 -34.83
C ALA A 131 -15.49 19.87 -34.60
N GLN A 132 -14.95 20.91 -33.95
CA GLN A 132 -15.67 22.14 -33.60
C GLN A 132 -16.31 22.86 -34.81
N SER A 133 -15.67 22.81 -35.98
CA SER A 133 -16.22 23.41 -37.20
C SER A 133 -17.42 22.66 -37.78
N LEU A 134 -17.58 21.38 -37.42
CA LEU A 134 -18.63 20.48 -37.92
C LEU A 134 -19.74 20.28 -36.88
N TRP A 135 -19.43 20.47 -35.60
CA TRP A 135 -20.33 20.20 -34.49
C TRP A 135 -20.19 21.26 -33.40
N SER A 136 -21.22 22.09 -33.24
CA SER A 136 -21.22 23.23 -32.32
C SER A 136 -21.06 22.85 -30.85
N GLU A 137 -21.51 21.65 -30.44
CA GLU A 137 -21.39 21.17 -29.06
C GLU A 137 -20.02 20.54 -28.75
N ALA A 138 -19.13 20.41 -29.74
CA ALA A 138 -17.85 19.70 -29.58
C ALA A 138 -16.96 20.31 -28.49
N GLU A 139 -16.96 21.64 -28.34
CA GLU A 139 -16.17 22.30 -27.29
C GLU A 139 -16.72 22.02 -25.90
N ALA A 140 -18.05 22.04 -25.71
CA ALA A 140 -18.66 21.70 -24.43
C ALA A 140 -18.36 20.25 -24.03
N GLU A 141 -18.43 19.32 -25.00
CA GLU A 141 -18.12 17.91 -24.77
C GLU A 141 -16.65 17.66 -24.47
N LYS A 142 -15.75 18.38 -25.13
CA LYS A 142 -14.31 18.36 -24.82
C LYS A 142 -14.03 18.81 -23.39
N VAL A 143 -14.66 19.91 -22.95
CA VAL A 143 -14.50 20.42 -21.58
C VAL A 143 -14.94 19.36 -20.56
N GLU A 144 -16.08 18.72 -20.79
CA GLU A 144 -16.57 17.67 -19.90
C GLU A 144 -15.66 16.43 -19.89
N ILE A 145 -15.23 15.93 -21.04
CA ILE A 145 -14.28 14.80 -21.14
C ILE A 145 -12.97 15.14 -20.42
N SER A 146 -12.45 16.36 -20.58
CA SER A 146 -11.24 16.81 -19.90
C SER A 146 -11.41 16.83 -18.38
N ALA A 147 -12.57 17.24 -17.88
CA ALA A 147 -12.87 17.20 -16.45
C ALA A 147 -12.86 15.76 -15.89
N PHE A 148 -13.47 14.79 -16.59
CA PHE A 148 -13.42 13.39 -16.19
C PHE A 148 -12.01 12.81 -16.28
N ARG A 149 -11.25 13.14 -17.33
CA ARG A 149 -9.84 12.73 -17.46
C ARG A 149 -9.03 13.22 -16.27
N GLN A 150 -9.15 14.51 -15.92
CA GLN A 150 -8.41 15.11 -14.80
C GLN A 150 -8.75 14.43 -13.46
N ARG A 151 -10.02 14.11 -13.21
CA ARG A 151 -10.43 13.36 -12.01
C ARG A 151 -9.83 11.96 -11.98
N TYR A 152 -9.89 11.26 -13.10
CA TYR A 152 -9.32 9.92 -13.21
C TYR A 152 -7.80 9.92 -13.02
N GLN A 153 -7.11 10.86 -13.66
CA GLN A 153 -5.66 11.06 -13.50
C GLN A 153 -5.30 11.38 -12.04
N ALA A 154 -6.03 12.30 -11.40
CA ALA A 154 -5.82 12.62 -9.99
C ALA A 154 -6.04 11.40 -9.08
N ALA A 155 -7.02 10.54 -9.37
CA ALA A 155 -7.24 9.31 -8.62
C ALA A 155 -6.05 8.33 -8.75
N LEU A 156 -5.47 8.20 -9.95
CA LEU A 156 -4.27 7.40 -10.19
C LEU A 156 -3.06 7.94 -9.42
N GLU A 157 -2.81 9.24 -9.50
CA GLU A 157 -1.73 9.92 -8.77
C GLU A 157 -1.90 9.78 -7.25
N ASN A 158 -3.12 9.95 -6.73
CA ASN A 158 -3.42 9.79 -5.31
C ASN A 158 -3.14 8.37 -4.81
N ARG A 159 -3.43 7.33 -5.61
CA ARG A 159 -3.05 5.96 -5.25
C ARG A 159 -1.54 5.78 -5.26
N GLN A 160 -0.84 6.31 -6.27
CA GLN A 160 0.61 6.23 -6.33
C GLN A 160 1.26 6.88 -5.10
N ASN A 161 0.79 8.08 -4.72
CA ASN A 161 1.24 8.79 -3.53
C ASN A 161 0.96 8.00 -2.24
N ALA A 162 -0.22 7.37 -2.12
CA ALA A 162 -0.55 6.53 -0.97
C ALA A 162 0.36 5.29 -0.86
N VAL A 163 0.65 4.64 -1.99
CA VAL A 163 1.58 3.50 -2.05
C VAL A 163 3.00 3.93 -1.69
N GLN A 164 3.47 5.06 -2.21
CA GLN A 164 4.79 5.58 -1.89
C GLN A 164 4.91 5.91 -0.40
N LYS A 165 3.92 6.61 0.17
CA LYS A 165 3.86 6.90 1.60
C LYS A 165 3.93 5.63 2.46
N ALA A 166 3.23 4.56 2.08
CA ALA A 166 3.30 3.29 2.79
C ALA A 166 4.69 2.64 2.71
N ARG A 167 5.40 2.78 1.58
CA ARG A 167 6.80 2.32 1.44
C ARG A 167 7.74 3.11 2.33
N ASP A 168 7.61 4.44 2.35
CA ASP A 168 8.45 5.32 3.17
C ASP A 168 8.25 5.01 4.67
N LEU A 169 7.00 4.83 5.10
CA LEU A 169 6.69 4.46 6.49
C LEU A 169 7.13 3.04 6.84
N ARG A 170 7.15 2.10 5.88
CA ARG A 170 7.76 0.78 6.09
C ARG A 170 9.26 0.91 6.37
N ALA A 171 9.96 1.75 5.62
CA ALA A 171 11.38 2.01 5.84
C ALA A 171 11.62 2.67 7.21
N ALA A 172 10.82 3.68 7.57
CA ALA A 172 10.89 4.33 8.88
C ALA A 172 10.66 3.34 10.03
N ARG A 173 9.64 2.48 9.93
CA ARG A 173 9.39 1.39 10.88
C ARG A 173 10.56 0.43 10.99
N ASN A 174 11.16 0.02 9.86
CA ASN A 174 12.32 -0.87 9.89
C ASN A 174 13.52 -0.22 10.59
N ALA A 175 13.77 1.07 10.35
CA ALA A 175 14.80 1.82 11.06
C ALA A 175 14.51 1.92 12.56
N ALA A 176 13.26 2.19 12.97
CA ALA A 176 12.85 2.17 14.37
C ALA A 176 13.05 0.79 15.02
N LYS A 177 12.80 -0.29 14.27
CA LYS A 177 13.06 -1.65 14.72
C LYS A 177 14.56 -1.91 14.93
N ASP A 178 15.41 -1.52 13.99
CA ASP A 178 16.86 -1.72 14.11
C ASP A 178 17.43 -0.94 15.31
N LYS A 179 16.93 0.29 15.56
CA LYS A 179 17.22 1.05 16.79
C LYS A 179 16.76 0.31 18.05
N PHE A 180 15.53 -0.19 18.06
CA PHE A 180 14.97 -0.95 19.18
C PHE A 180 15.82 -2.20 19.49
N LEU A 181 16.23 -2.96 18.47
CA LEU A 181 17.06 -4.16 18.66
C LEU A 181 18.43 -3.81 19.28
N THR A 182 19.04 -2.71 18.83
CA THR A 182 20.30 -2.20 19.39
C THR A 182 20.11 -1.81 20.87
N MET A 183 19.06 -1.03 21.16
CA MET A 183 18.68 -0.63 22.51
C MET A 183 18.43 -1.85 23.41
N TYR A 184 17.70 -2.86 22.91
CA TYR A 184 17.40 -4.08 23.67
C TYR A 184 18.67 -4.83 24.05
N ALA A 185 19.62 -4.97 23.12
CA ALA A 185 20.91 -5.59 23.38
C ALA A 185 21.72 -4.81 24.44
N GLU A 186 21.71 -3.47 24.38
CA GLU A 186 22.34 -2.62 25.40
C GLU A 186 21.70 -2.80 26.79
N VAL A 187 20.37 -2.89 26.86
CA VAL A 187 19.64 -3.14 28.11
C VAL A 187 20.02 -4.51 28.68
N MET A 188 20.06 -5.56 27.86
CA MET A 188 20.53 -6.89 28.30
C MET A 188 21.96 -6.84 28.85
N ALA A 189 22.88 -6.18 28.14
CA ALA A 189 24.26 -6.05 28.58
C ALA A 189 24.36 -5.30 29.91
N ARG A 190 23.52 -4.27 30.12
CA ARG A 190 23.50 -3.54 31.38
C ARG A 190 22.93 -4.37 32.53
N VAL A 191 21.86 -5.13 32.32
CA VAL A 191 21.34 -6.07 33.34
C VAL A 191 22.40 -7.09 33.74
N GLN A 192 23.15 -7.62 32.78
CA GLN A 192 24.28 -8.52 33.06
C GLN A 192 25.38 -7.85 33.89
N ALA A 193 25.68 -6.57 33.60
CA ALA A 193 26.68 -5.80 34.35
C ALA A 193 26.25 -5.49 35.80
N GLU A 194 24.96 -5.23 36.04
CA GLU A 194 24.42 -4.99 37.38
C GLU A 194 24.32 -6.29 38.21
N LEU A 195 24.13 -7.45 37.56
CA LEU A 195 23.92 -8.74 38.23
C LEU A 195 24.95 -9.82 37.80
N PRO A 196 26.27 -9.60 37.84
CA PRO A 196 27.25 -10.40 37.12
C PRO A 196 27.31 -11.90 37.49
N ARG A 197 26.81 -12.29 38.68
CA ARG A 197 26.83 -13.68 39.17
C ARG A 197 25.44 -14.30 39.33
N ASP A 198 24.38 -13.51 39.15
CA ASP A 198 23.01 -13.96 39.37
C ASP A 198 22.29 -14.21 38.03
N LYS A 199 22.62 -15.33 37.40
CA LYS A 199 22.03 -15.71 36.10
C LYS A 199 20.52 -15.94 36.19
N VAL A 200 20.06 -16.49 37.31
CA VAL A 200 18.63 -16.79 37.51
C VAL A 200 17.83 -15.49 37.49
N THR A 201 18.31 -14.47 38.19
CA THR A 201 17.64 -13.17 38.21
C THR A 201 17.78 -12.43 36.87
N GLN A 202 18.92 -12.53 36.18
CA GLN A 202 19.07 -11.97 34.82
C GLN A 202 18.03 -12.53 33.85
N GLU A 203 17.77 -13.84 33.89
CA GLU A 203 16.81 -14.50 33.02
C GLU A 203 15.37 -14.05 33.27
N LEU A 204 15.03 -13.65 34.51
CA LEU A 204 13.70 -13.11 34.81
C LEU A 204 13.37 -11.83 34.04
N PHE A 205 14.36 -11.02 33.63
CA PHE A 205 14.08 -9.76 32.93
C PHE A 205 13.66 -9.98 31.46
N PHE A 206 14.04 -11.11 30.85
CA PHE A 206 13.89 -11.30 29.41
C PHE A 206 13.15 -12.60 29.11
N ASP A 207 11.92 -12.45 28.60
CA ASP A 207 11.12 -13.58 28.13
C ASP A 207 11.80 -14.30 26.97
N GLU A 208 11.48 -15.58 26.81
CA GLU A 208 11.99 -16.39 25.72
C GLU A 208 11.44 -15.89 24.39
N VAL A 209 12.32 -15.78 23.39
CA VAL A 209 11.92 -15.59 22.00
C VAL A 209 11.42 -16.94 21.46
N ARG A 210 10.27 -17.41 21.95
CA ARG A 210 9.65 -18.62 21.40
C ARG A 210 9.34 -18.41 19.93
N THR A 211 10.02 -19.15 19.07
CA THR A 211 9.79 -19.13 17.64
C THR A 211 8.38 -19.66 17.33
N ARG A 212 7.60 -18.81 16.65
CA ARG A 212 6.23 -19.03 16.12
C ARG A 212 5.16 -19.32 17.19
N SER A 213 4.40 -18.29 17.56
CA SER A 213 3.06 -18.53 18.09
C SER A 213 2.19 -19.12 16.97
N ALA A 214 1.27 -20.03 17.31
CA ALA A 214 0.37 -20.67 16.35
C ALA A 214 -0.45 -19.65 15.52
N LEU A 215 -0.68 -18.45 16.05
CA LEU A 215 -1.31 -17.32 15.36
C LEU A 215 -0.46 -16.78 14.19
N ALA A 216 0.87 -16.78 14.31
CA ALA A 216 1.75 -16.32 13.23
C ALA A 216 1.78 -17.30 12.03
N ILE A 217 1.41 -18.57 12.23
CA ILE A 217 1.31 -19.56 11.15
C ILE A 217 0.03 -19.33 10.33
N ALA A 218 -1.07 -18.96 10.97
CA ALA A 218 -2.34 -18.69 10.30
C ALA A 218 -2.31 -17.47 9.35
N ASP A 219 -1.45 -16.48 9.62
CA ASP A 219 -1.30 -15.28 8.78
C ASP A 219 -0.31 -15.45 7.61
N THR A 220 0.41 -16.58 7.53
CA THR A 220 1.42 -16.82 6.47
C THR A 220 0.92 -17.76 5.37
N ASP A 221 -0.33 -18.24 5.43
CA ASP A 221 -0.88 -19.27 4.54
C ASP A 221 -1.73 -18.73 3.38
N GLU A 222 -1.65 -17.42 3.07
CA GLU A 222 -2.34 -16.81 1.91
C GLU A 222 -1.37 -16.39 0.79
N GLY A 223 -0.34 -17.18 0.49
CA GLY A 223 0.56 -16.79 -0.61
C GLY A 223 1.60 -17.80 -1.04
N ASP A 224 1.19 -18.96 -1.55
CA ASP A 224 1.94 -19.64 -2.63
C ASP A 224 1.09 -20.73 -3.33
N GLU A 225 0.06 -20.32 -4.08
CA GLU A 225 -0.38 -21.09 -5.27
C GLU A 225 -0.09 -20.25 -6.52
N ALA A 226 1.20 -20.05 -6.79
CA ALA A 226 1.67 -19.68 -8.10
C ALA A 226 1.62 -20.91 -9.01
N SER A 227 0.57 -20.96 -9.83
CA SER A 227 0.58 -21.39 -11.23
C SER A 227 1.62 -22.46 -11.63
N SER A 228 1.27 -23.74 -11.50
CA SER A 228 1.85 -24.81 -12.31
C SER A 228 1.09 -24.96 -13.64
N GLU A 229 1.15 -23.93 -14.49
CA GLU A 229 0.89 -24.09 -15.93
C GLU A 229 2.24 -24.09 -16.64
N THR A 230 2.82 -25.28 -16.79
CA THR A 230 3.89 -25.50 -17.76
C THR A 230 3.44 -26.54 -18.77
N THR A 231 3.17 -26.00 -19.95
CA THR A 231 3.04 -26.59 -21.27
C THR A 231 4.03 -27.73 -21.55
N GLU A 232 3.53 -28.94 -21.78
CA GLU A 232 4.22 -29.97 -22.57
C GLU A 232 3.19 -30.73 -23.42
N GLY A 233 3.36 -30.71 -24.74
CA GLY A 233 2.55 -31.53 -25.64
C GLY A 233 2.34 -30.99 -27.05
N GLN A 234 3.40 -30.63 -27.77
CA GLN A 234 3.37 -30.71 -29.24
C GLN A 234 4.44 -31.69 -29.75
N ALA A 235 3.98 -32.51 -30.69
CA ALA A 235 4.70 -33.30 -31.69
C ALA A 235 5.24 -34.68 -31.30
N GLN A 236 4.48 -35.73 -31.69
CA GLN A 236 5.01 -36.83 -32.51
C GLN A 236 3.88 -37.62 -33.21
N GLY A 237 3.89 -37.58 -34.55
CA GLY A 237 3.62 -38.72 -35.44
C GLY A 237 2.16 -39.14 -35.74
N ALA A 238 1.66 -38.76 -36.91
CA ALA A 238 1.41 -39.66 -38.05
C ALA A 238 0.83 -38.88 -39.24
#